data_AF-A0A7V9QGQ3-F1
#
_entry.id   AF-A0A7V9QGQ3-F1
#
_cell.length_a   1.000
_cell.length_b   1.000
_cell.length_c   1.000
_cell.angle_alpha   90.00
_cell.angle_beta   90.00
_cell.angle_gamma   90.00
#
_symmetry.space_group_name_H-M   'P 1'
#
loop_
_entity.id
_entity.type
_entity.pdbx_description
1 polymer ?
#
loop_
_entity_poly.entity_id
_entity_poly.type
_entity_poly.pdbx_seq_one_letter_code
_entity_poly.pdbx_strand_id
1 'polypeptide(L)'
;MPWTAGAIGTPAGLPGGIAHAEVDPAWQPWLDLLEISLEEPGDAWRAALRVRADRAAGAPLLDGALVNIDGQRAGALVQRLAQAAGLVTDGCDAPAMIRAALARDEETLLGMADDSDVPIDAFAVVAHAAAIPLLHTAATLLDANAATAWQRSYCPVCGARPSLAEARGIERDRRLRCGACSADWPLAMLHCAFCDELDHKKLGSLSVDGEGQLRYIETCESCRGYLKAVKTFDALTFRSLMLLDLSTIPLDLIAHERGYARPARPGWAPHVELAAWPERGTMP
;
A
#
# COMPACT_ATOMS: atom_id res chain seq x y z
N MET A 1 54.55 14.19 -7.27
CA MET A 1 53.92 14.70 -6.05
C MET A 1 53.08 13.58 -5.47
N PRO A 2 53.31 13.16 -4.23
CA PRO A 2 52.67 11.98 -3.66
C PRO A 2 51.25 12.30 -3.18
N TRP A 3 50.35 11.35 -3.39
CA TRP A 3 48.99 11.39 -2.87
C TRP A 3 49.03 11.17 -1.34
N THR A 4 48.54 12.14 -0.58
CA THR A 4 48.24 11.95 0.85
C THR A 4 46.86 11.36 1.00
N ALA A 5 46.80 10.21 1.69
CA ALA A 5 45.58 9.62 2.21
C ALA A 5 44.88 10.61 3.17
N GLY A 6 43.62 10.93 2.89
CA GLY A 6 42.77 11.77 3.72
C GLY A 6 41.39 11.14 3.88
N ALA A 7 41.14 10.68 5.10
CA ALA A 7 39.86 10.39 5.76
C ALA A 7 38.67 9.90 4.90
N ILE A 8 38.20 8.70 5.25
CA ILE A 8 36.85 8.21 4.96
C ILE A 8 35.86 9.21 5.58
N GLY A 9 35.43 10.19 4.79
CA GLY A 9 34.29 11.04 5.10
C GLY A 9 33.03 10.24 4.84
N THR A 10 32.23 10.04 5.88
CA THR A 10 30.84 9.59 5.77
C THR A 10 30.16 10.42 4.69
N PRO A 11 29.56 9.85 3.63
CA PRO A 11 28.79 10.64 2.70
C PRO A 11 27.60 11.22 3.47
N ALA A 12 27.52 12.55 3.47
CA ALA A 12 26.34 13.30 3.85
C ALA A 12 25.10 12.67 3.19
N GLY A 13 24.02 12.60 3.97
CA GLY A 13 22.81 11.83 3.67
C GLY A 13 22.29 12.00 2.24
N LEU A 14 21.93 10.86 1.65
CA LEU A 14 21.11 10.84 0.44
C LEU A 14 19.74 11.48 0.76
N PRO A 15 19.22 12.38 -0.09
CA PRO A 15 17.88 12.92 0.06
C PRO A 15 16.88 11.85 -0.39
N GLY A 16 16.47 10.98 0.54
CA GLY A 16 15.50 9.91 0.27
C GLY A 16 14.77 9.38 1.50
N GLY A 17 15.15 9.81 2.71
CA GLY A 17 14.40 9.53 3.92
C GLY A 17 13.75 10.81 4.42
N ILE A 18 12.42 10.85 4.44
CA ILE A 18 11.71 11.84 5.26
C ILE A 18 11.98 11.49 6.72
N ALA A 19 12.54 12.44 7.47
CA ALA A 19 12.61 12.32 8.91
C ALA A 19 11.18 12.41 9.48
N HIS A 20 10.86 11.62 10.49
CA HIS A 20 9.57 11.66 11.19
C HIS A 20 9.17 13.09 11.64
N ALA A 21 10.15 13.96 11.84
CA ALA A 21 9.97 15.37 12.22
C ALA A 21 9.34 16.26 11.11
N GLU A 22 9.32 15.84 9.85
CA GLU A 22 8.68 16.57 8.75
C GLU A 22 7.18 16.24 8.61
N VAL A 23 6.67 15.32 9.44
CA VAL A 23 5.27 14.86 9.39
C VAL A 23 4.49 15.60 10.48
N ASP A 24 3.34 16.17 10.12
CA ASP A 24 2.46 16.83 11.07
C ASP A 24 2.08 15.87 12.22
N PRO A 25 2.27 16.25 13.50
CA PRO A 25 1.88 15.43 14.65
C PRO A 25 0.42 14.96 14.64
N ALA A 26 -0.46 15.65 13.90
CA ALA A 26 -1.85 15.23 13.69
C ALA A 26 -1.96 13.82 13.04
N TRP A 27 -0.92 13.35 12.33
CA TRP A 27 -0.89 12.01 11.74
C TRP A 27 -0.38 10.91 12.67
N GLN A 28 0.03 11.24 13.90
CA GLN A 28 0.54 10.26 14.85
C GLN A 28 -0.42 9.07 15.08
N PRO A 29 -1.75 9.26 15.26
CA PRO A 29 -2.66 8.13 15.44
C PRO A 29 -2.63 7.15 14.27
N TRP A 30 -2.47 7.64 13.05
CA TRP A 30 -2.36 6.79 11.86
C TRP A 30 -1.03 6.04 11.82
N LEU A 31 0.07 6.70 12.22
CA LEU A 31 1.38 6.06 12.32
C LEU A 31 1.41 4.96 13.38
N ASP A 32 0.74 5.17 14.52
CA ASP A 32 0.64 4.17 15.58
C ASP A 32 -0.07 2.89 15.09
N LEU A 33 -1.16 3.03 14.32
CA LEU A 33 -1.86 1.90 13.69
C LEU A 33 -0.95 1.14 12.71
N LEU A 34 -0.17 1.87 11.93
CA LEU A 34 0.80 1.29 11.01
C LEU A 34 1.88 0.50 11.77
N GLU A 35 2.42 1.06 12.85
CA GLU A 35 3.45 0.41 13.67
C GLU A 35 2.92 -0.88 14.31
N ILE A 36 1.74 -0.84 14.93
CA ILE A 36 1.09 -2.03 15.51
C ILE A 36 0.97 -3.14 14.47
N SER A 37 0.61 -2.79 13.23
CA SER A 37 0.45 -3.76 12.15
C SER A 37 1.79 -4.31 11.64
N LEU A 38 2.83 -3.49 11.57
CA LEU A 38 4.16 -3.90 11.09
C LEU A 38 4.96 -4.70 12.11
N GLU A 39 4.64 -4.59 13.40
CA GLU A 39 5.26 -5.38 14.47
C GLU A 39 4.76 -6.83 14.55
N GLU A 40 3.68 -7.16 13.85
CA GLU A 40 3.15 -8.52 13.83
C GLU A 40 4.13 -9.52 13.20
N PRO A 41 4.36 -10.69 13.81
CA PRO A 41 5.34 -11.65 13.32
C PRO A 41 4.86 -12.28 12.01
N GLY A 42 5.57 -11.99 10.92
CA GLY A 42 5.21 -12.41 9.56
C GLY A 42 5.07 -13.93 9.37
N ASP A 43 5.82 -14.76 10.10
CA ASP A 43 5.75 -16.22 9.95
C ASP A 43 4.38 -16.80 10.33
N ALA A 44 3.73 -16.22 11.34
CA ALA A 44 2.39 -16.64 11.74
C ALA A 44 1.35 -16.33 10.65
N TRP A 45 1.46 -15.15 10.03
CA TRP A 45 0.59 -14.73 8.94
C TRP A 45 0.91 -15.45 7.61
N ARG A 46 2.16 -15.86 7.40
CA ARG A 46 2.58 -16.71 6.27
C ARG A 46 1.93 -18.08 6.32
N ALA A 47 1.86 -18.68 7.51
CA ALA A 47 1.19 -19.96 7.67
C ALA A 47 -0.31 -19.91 7.33
N ALA A 48 -0.94 -18.75 7.54
CA ALA A 48 -2.36 -18.50 7.26
C ALA A 48 -2.70 -18.33 5.77
N LEU A 49 -1.74 -17.98 4.90
CA LEU A 49 -2.02 -17.66 3.49
C LEU A 49 -1.65 -18.81 2.54
N ARG A 50 -2.56 -19.13 1.62
CA ARG A 50 -2.30 -20.02 0.46
C ARG A 50 -2.72 -19.32 -0.83
N VAL A 51 -1.75 -19.05 -1.69
CA VAL A 51 -1.97 -18.45 -3.00
C VAL A 51 -2.09 -19.54 -4.07
N ARG A 52 -2.98 -19.37 -5.04
CA ARG A 52 -3.17 -20.33 -6.14
C ARG A 52 -2.09 -20.22 -7.18
N ALA A 53 -1.56 -21.34 -7.68
CA ALA A 53 -0.64 -21.30 -8.82
C ALA A 53 -1.38 -20.98 -10.14
N ASP A 54 -2.63 -21.45 -10.25
CA ASP A 54 -3.50 -21.33 -11.41
C ASP A 54 -4.42 -20.11 -11.28
N ARG A 55 -3.91 -18.94 -11.67
CA ARG A 55 -4.68 -17.67 -11.68
C ARG A 55 -4.98 -17.25 -13.11
N ALA A 56 -6.08 -16.52 -13.29
CA ALA A 56 -6.39 -15.91 -14.58
C ALA A 56 -5.27 -14.95 -15.02
N ALA A 57 -5.09 -14.81 -16.34
CA ALA A 57 -4.08 -13.91 -16.88
C ALA A 57 -4.34 -12.47 -16.43
N GLY A 58 -3.37 -11.87 -15.73
CA GLY A 58 -3.51 -10.52 -15.19
C GLY A 58 -4.27 -10.42 -13.86
N ALA A 59 -4.63 -11.55 -13.25
CA ALA A 59 -5.15 -11.56 -11.87
C ALA A 59 -4.01 -11.36 -10.85
N PRO A 60 -4.22 -10.55 -9.81
CA PRO A 60 -3.23 -10.36 -8.75
C PRO A 60 -3.03 -11.64 -7.92
N LEU A 61 -1.93 -11.71 -7.18
CA LEU A 61 -1.52 -12.88 -6.40
C LEU A 61 -2.59 -13.38 -5.42
N LEU A 62 -3.32 -12.45 -4.79
CA LEU A 62 -4.37 -12.74 -3.83
C LEU A 62 -5.70 -13.16 -4.47
N ASP A 63 -5.86 -13.05 -5.79
CA ASP A 63 -7.07 -13.49 -6.45
C ASP A 63 -7.21 -15.02 -6.40
N GLY A 64 -8.32 -15.47 -5.82
CA GLY A 64 -8.58 -16.88 -5.50
C GLY A 64 -7.76 -17.43 -4.33
N ALA A 65 -7.14 -16.58 -3.51
CA ALA A 65 -6.36 -17.05 -2.37
C ALA A 65 -7.25 -17.60 -1.24
N LEU A 66 -6.73 -18.60 -0.54
CA LEU A 66 -7.34 -19.16 0.67
C LEU A 66 -6.60 -18.60 1.89
N VAL A 67 -7.33 -18.09 2.87
CA VAL A 67 -6.79 -17.60 4.14
C VAL A 67 -7.37 -18.37 5.32
N ASN A 68 -6.52 -18.95 6.14
CA ASN A 68 -6.87 -19.62 7.39
C ASN A 68 -6.38 -18.77 8.57
N ILE A 69 -7.20 -17.81 9.00
CA ILE A 69 -6.83 -16.81 9.98
C ILE A 69 -7.13 -17.32 11.40
N ASP A 70 -6.11 -17.34 12.27
CA ASP A 70 -6.31 -17.65 13.69
C ASP A 70 -7.16 -16.56 14.35
N GLY A 71 -8.34 -16.94 14.85
CA GLY A 71 -9.30 -16.00 15.43
C GLY A 71 -8.80 -15.32 16.71
N GLN A 72 -7.98 -15.98 17.54
CA GLN A 72 -7.43 -15.37 18.75
C GLN A 72 -6.39 -14.31 18.40
N ARG A 73 -5.50 -14.60 17.46
CA ARG A 73 -4.51 -13.65 16.95
C ARG A 73 -5.18 -12.47 16.26
N ALA A 74 -6.13 -12.73 15.36
CA ALA A 74 -6.87 -11.69 14.66
C ALA A 74 -7.63 -10.80 15.63
N GLY A 75 -8.34 -11.38 16.60
CA GLY A 75 -9.06 -10.65 17.63
C GLY A 75 -8.12 -9.76 18.47
N ALA A 76 -6.98 -10.29 18.90
CA ALA A 76 -5.99 -9.52 19.66
C ALA A 76 -5.40 -8.35 18.86
N LEU A 77 -5.12 -8.54 17.57
CA LEU A 77 -4.64 -7.48 16.68
C LEU A 77 -5.71 -6.40 16.47
N VAL A 78 -6.93 -6.79 16.10
CA VAL A 78 -8.05 -5.85 15.90
C VAL A 78 -8.33 -5.06 17.16
N GLN A 79 -8.30 -5.70 18.33
CA GLN A 79 -8.49 -5.01 19.61
C GLN A 79 -7.41 -3.96 19.89
N ARG A 80 -6.12 -4.28 19.65
CA ARG A 80 -5.02 -3.32 19.82
C ARG A 80 -5.16 -2.13 18.85
N LEU A 81 -5.52 -2.39 17.60
CA LEU A 81 -5.74 -1.36 16.59
C LEU A 81 -6.95 -0.48 16.92
N ALA A 82 -8.07 -1.08 17.30
CA ALA A 82 -9.27 -0.36 17.72
C ALA A 82 -8.97 0.54 18.92
N GLN A 83 -8.26 0.02 19.94
CA GLN A 83 -7.85 0.81 21.11
C GLN A 83 -6.96 2.01 20.73
N ALA A 84 -5.99 1.81 19.84
CA ALA A 84 -5.14 2.90 19.34
C ALA A 84 -5.93 3.94 18.52
N ALA A 85 -6.97 3.52 17.81
CA ALA A 85 -7.90 4.39 17.10
C ALA A 85 -8.96 5.05 18.02
N GLY A 86 -9.01 4.72 19.31
CA GLY A 86 -10.04 5.20 20.24
C GLY A 86 -11.43 4.61 19.99
N LEU A 87 -11.49 3.41 19.41
CA LEU A 87 -12.71 2.70 19.04
C LEU A 87 -12.96 1.49 19.93
N VAL A 88 -14.22 1.05 19.96
CA VAL A 88 -14.64 -0.20 20.59
C VAL A 88 -15.21 -1.09 19.48
N THR A 89 -14.60 -2.25 19.26
CA THR A 89 -15.01 -3.23 18.23
C THR A 89 -15.39 -4.55 18.87
N ASP A 90 -16.20 -4.51 19.94
CA ASP A 90 -16.62 -5.69 20.68
C ASP A 90 -17.50 -6.60 19.82
N GLY A 91 -17.26 -7.91 19.89
CA GLY A 91 -18.05 -8.89 19.14
C GLY A 91 -17.80 -8.92 17.63
N CYS A 92 -16.87 -8.13 17.10
CA CYS A 92 -16.53 -8.17 15.69
C CYS A 92 -15.85 -9.49 15.30
N ASP A 93 -16.30 -10.12 14.22
CA ASP A 93 -15.61 -11.24 13.59
C ASP A 93 -14.32 -10.75 12.90
N ALA A 94 -13.21 -10.76 13.65
CA ALA A 94 -11.93 -10.26 13.18
C ALA A 94 -11.39 -11.02 11.94
N PRO A 95 -11.46 -12.36 11.84
CA PRO A 95 -11.19 -13.07 10.59
C PRO A 95 -12.01 -12.59 9.40
N ALA A 96 -13.33 -12.41 9.56
CA ALA A 96 -14.20 -11.90 8.50
C ALA A 96 -13.83 -10.47 8.08
N MET A 97 -13.53 -9.60 9.05
CA MET A 97 -13.09 -8.22 8.81
C MET A 97 -11.80 -8.19 7.99
N ILE A 98 -10.78 -8.97 8.40
CA ILE A 98 -9.50 -9.03 7.70
C ILE A 98 -9.69 -9.57 6.27
N ARG A 99 -10.50 -10.62 6.08
CA ARG A 99 -10.81 -11.14 4.75
C ARG A 99 -11.49 -10.08 3.88
N ALA A 100 -12.49 -9.37 4.40
CA ALA A 100 -13.20 -8.32 3.66
C ALA A 100 -12.23 -7.20 3.23
N ALA A 101 -11.32 -6.78 4.12
CA ALA A 101 -10.26 -5.82 3.78
C ALA A 101 -9.27 -6.34 2.71
N LEU A 102 -8.87 -7.62 2.78
CA LEU A 102 -8.02 -8.25 1.75
C LEU A 102 -8.71 -8.30 0.38
N ALA A 103 -10.00 -8.64 0.37
CA ALA A 103 -10.84 -8.72 -0.83
C ALA A 103 -11.25 -7.34 -1.38
N ARG A 104 -11.04 -6.27 -0.59
CA ARG A 104 -11.54 -4.91 -0.88
C ARG A 104 -13.06 -4.88 -1.04
N ASP A 105 -13.73 -5.63 -0.17
CA ASP A 105 -15.17 -5.84 -0.13
C ASP A 105 -15.81 -4.75 0.74
N GLU A 106 -16.01 -3.56 0.14
CA GLU A 106 -16.56 -2.39 0.82
C GLU A 106 -17.98 -2.63 1.35
N GLU A 107 -18.78 -3.44 0.65
CA GLU A 107 -20.16 -3.76 1.06
C GLU A 107 -20.17 -4.59 2.35
N THR A 108 -19.32 -5.61 2.46
CA THR A 108 -19.20 -6.39 3.69
C THR A 108 -18.66 -5.54 4.84
N LEU A 109 -17.64 -4.71 4.60
CA LEU A 109 -17.11 -3.82 5.64
C LEU A 109 -18.15 -2.82 6.14
N LEU A 110 -19.01 -2.32 5.25
CA LEU A 110 -20.13 -1.44 5.60
C LEU A 110 -21.13 -2.16 6.51
N GLY A 111 -21.58 -3.37 6.12
CA GLY A 111 -22.51 -4.15 6.94
C GLY A 111 -21.96 -4.47 8.34
N MET A 112 -20.66 -4.79 8.43
CA MET A 112 -20.01 -5.03 9.72
C MET A 112 -19.87 -3.77 10.57
N ALA A 113 -19.65 -2.60 9.94
CA ALA A 113 -19.57 -1.33 10.65
C ALA A 113 -20.94 -0.94 11.24
N ASP A 114 -22.02 -1.11 10.47
CA ASP A 114 -23.40 -0.83 10.90
C ASP A 114 -23.79 -1.65 12.15
N ASP A 115 -23.32 -2.89 12.25
CA ASP A 115 -23.54 -3.76 13.42
C ASP A 115 -22.73 -3.34 14.66
N SER A 116 -21.74 -2.45 14.51
CA SER A 116 -20.79 -2.06 15.57
C SER A 116 -20.97 -0.65 16.14
N ASP A 117 -21.90 0.15 15.61
CA ASP A 117 -22.10 1.58 15.95
C ASP A 117 -20.83 2.45 15.79
N VAL A 118 -19.87 1.99 14.98
CA VAL A 118 -18.62 2.69 14.66
C VAL A 118 -18.76 3.36 13.28
N PRO A 119 -18.33 4.63 13.11
CA PRO A 119 -18.30 5.26 11.79
C PRO A 119 -17.51 4.43 10.78
N ILE A 120 -18.09 4.20 9.60
CA ILE A 120 -17.51 3.34 8.55
C ILE A 120 -16.05 3.69 8.22
N ASP A 121 -15.70 4.97 8.16
CA ASP A 121 -14.33 5.38 7.85
C ASP A 121 -13.34 4.89 8.91
N ALA A 122 -13.71 4.99 10.19
CA ALA A 122 -12.89 4.54 11.30
C ALA A 122 -12.80 3.01 11.36
N PHE A 123 -13.93 2.33 11.12
CA PHE A 123 -13.99 0.87 11.03
C PHE A 123 -13.11 0.34 9.88
N ALA A 124 -13.23 0.96 8.70
CA ALA A 124 -12.43 0.61 7.53
C ALA A 124 -10.94 0.81 7.79
N VAL A 125 -10.54 1.89 8.47
CA VAL A 125 -9.12 2.12 8.84
C VAL A 125 -8.57 0.97 9.69
N VAL A 126 -9.30 0.52 10.71
CA VAL A 126 -8.90 -0.63 11.53
C VAL A 126 -8.85 -1.91 10.71
N ALA A 127 -9.86 -2.17 9.87
CA ALA A 127 -9.91 -3.35 9.02
C ALA A 127 -8.72 -3.42 8.04
N HIS A 128 -8.38 -2.30 7.40
CA HIS A 128 -7.26 -2.21 6.48
C HIS A 128 -5.92 -2.38 7.21
N ALA A 129 -5.75 -1.75 8.38
CA ALA A 129 -4.55 -1.92 9.21
C ALA A 129 -4.37 -3.39 9.64
N ALA A 130 -5.45 -4.04 10.08
CA ALA A 130 -5.43 -5.45 10.49
C ALA A 130 -5.07 -6.41 9.33
N ALA A 131 -5.30 -6.02 8.08
CA ALA A 131 -4.92 -6.80 6.89
C ALA A 131 -3.46 -6.61 6.45
N ILE A 132 -2.75 -5.57 6.91
CA ILE A 132 -1.37 -5.26 6.52
C ILE A 132 -0.40 -6.46 6.72
N PRO A 133 -0.42 -7.20 7.84
CA PRO A 133 0.50 -8.33 8.03
C PRO A 133 0.39 -9.40 6.94
N LEU A 134 -0.85 -9.75 6.55
CA LEU A 134 -1.11 -10.69 5.46
C LEU A 134 -0.74 -10.12 4.10
N LEU A 135 -1.06 -8.85 3.84
CA LEU A 135 -0.73 -8.16 2.59
C LEU A 135 0.79 -8.09 2.37
N HIS A 136 1.54 -7.75 3.41
CA HIS A 136 3.00 -7.71 3.37
C HIS A 136 3.59 -9.11 3.16
N THR A 137 3.03 -10.09 3.86
CA THR A 137 3.44 -11.48 3.66
C THR A 137 3.20 -11.94 2.22
N ALA A 138 2.02 -11.63 1.65
CA ALA A 138 1.70 -11.92 0.26
C ALA A 138 2.68 -11.25 -0.72
N ALA A 139 3.11 -10.02 -0.44
CA ALA A 139 4.09 -9.33 -1.28
C ALA A 139 5.44 -10.05 -1.33
N THR A 140 5.86 -10.70 -0.24
CA THR A 140 7.10 -11.52 -0.24
C THR A 140 6.98 -12.84 -1.02
N LEU A 141 5.76 -13.25 -1.38
CA LEU A 141 5.50 -14.46 -2.16
C LEU A 141 5.44 -14.17 -3.67
N LEU A 142 5.47 -12.90 -4.07
CA LEU A 142 5.45 -12.53 -5.49
C LEU A 142 6.77 -12.89 -6.15
N ASP A 143 6.69 -13.67 -7.23
CA ASP A 143 7.85 -13.98 -8.06
C ASP A 143 8.43 -12.70 -8.70
N ALA A 144 9.76 -12.55 -8.65
CA ALA A 144 10.44 -11.35 -9.13
C ALA A 144 10.29 -11.14 -10.64
N ASN A 145 10.22 -12.21 -11.43
CA ASN A 145 10.00 -12.11 -12.88
C ASN A 145 8.56 -11.70 -13.17
N ALA A 146 7.59 -12.28 -12.46
CA ALA A 146 6.20 -11.89 -12.55
C ALA A 146 5.99 -10.41 -12.17
N ALA A 147 6.64 -9.94 -11.11
CA ALA A 147 6.62 -8.53 -10.71
C ALA A 147 7.20 -7.61 -11.78
N THR A 148 8.32 -8.00 -12.39
CA THR A 148 9.02 -7.19 -13.42
C THR A 148 8.28 -7.16 -14.75
N ALA A 149 7.58 -8.25 -15.10
CA ALA A 149 6.77 -8.33 -16.31
C ALA A 149 5.41 -7.61 -16.18
N TRP A 150 5.03 -7.18 -14.96
CA TRP A 150 3.71 -6.63 -14.71
C TRP A 150 3.58 -5.18 -15.18
N GLN A 151 2.91 -4.98 -16.32
CA GLN A 151 2.67 -3.68 -16.94
C GLN A 151 1.19 -3.26 -16.82
N ARG A 152 0.66 -3.22 -15.60
CA ARG A 152 -0.75 -2.85 -15.34
C ARG A 152 -0.89 -1.73 -14.31
N SER A 153 -2.00 -1.01 -14.41
CA SER A 153 -2.39 0.12 -13.56
C SER A 153 -2.90 -0.28 -12.15
N TYR A 154 -2.52 -1.47 -11.68
CA TYR A 154 -2.88 -2.01 -10.36
C TYR A 154 -1.85 -3.02 -9.86
N CYS A 155 -1.84 -3.19 -8.55
CA CYS A 155 -0.86 -3.98 -7.83
C CYS A 155 -0.93 -5.48 -8.21
N PRO A 156 0.21 -6.12 -8.55
CA PRO A 156 0.26 -7.54 -8.86
C PRO A 156 -0.02 -8.46 -7.67
N VAL A 157 -0.04 -7.93 -6.44
CA VAL A 157 -0.27 -8.72 -5.22
C VAL A 157 -1.72 -8.66 -4.79
N CYS A 158 -2.27 -7.46 -4.60
CA CYS A 158 -3.57 -7.26 -3.96
C CYS A 158 -4.57 -6.45 -4.79
N GLY A 159 -4.27 -6.14 -6.05
CA GLY A 159 -5.20 -5.42 -6.93
C GLY A 159 -5.42 -3.93 -6.62
N ALA A 160 -4.77 -3.39 -5.58
CA ALA A 160 -4.85 -1.97 -5.22
C ALA A 160 -4.38 -1.06 -6.36
N ARG A 161 -4.88 0.18 -6.38
CA ARG A 161 -4.22 1.27 -7.11
C ARG A 161 -2.88 1.62 -6.45
N PRO A 162 -1.90 2.13 -7.21
CA PRO A 162 -0.67 2.64 -6.63
C PRO A 162 -0.94 3.87 -5.76
N SER A 163 -0.21 3.99 -4.65
CA SER A 163 -0.27 5.17 -3.78
C SER A 163 0.74 6.24 -4.21
N LEU A 164 1.89 5.80 -4.72
CA LEU A 164 3.00 6.64 -5.15
C LEU A 164 3.70 6.00 -6.37
N ALA A 165 4.36 6.82 -7.17
CA ALA A 165 5.36 6.41 -8.14
C ALA A 165 6.77 6.84 -7.69
N GLU A 166 7.76 5.99 -7.93
CA GLU A 166 9.17 6.34 -7.81
C GLU A 166 9.78 6.41 -9.21
N ALA A 167 10.45 7.52 -9.52
CA ALA A 167 11.33 7.63 -10.68
C ALA A 167 12.75 7.29 -10.21
N ARG A 168 13.15 6.03 -10.38
CA ARG A 168 14.33 5.45 -9.75
C ARG A 168 15.59 5.51 -10.60
N GLY A 169 16.71 5.79 -9.94
CA GLY A 169 18.03 5.81 -10.55
C GLY A 169 18.19 6.91 -11.60
N ILE A 170 19.31 6.86 -12.32
CA ILE A 170 19.67 7.89 -13.31
C ILE A 170 18.73 7.82 -14.52
N GLU A 171 18.34 6.61 -14.92
CA GLU A 171 17.43 6.37 -16.05
C GLU A 171 15.97 6.71 -15.73
N ARG A 172 15.66 7.02 -14.47
CA ARG A 172 14.32 7.35 -13.98
C ARG A 172 13.31 6.24 -14.28
N ASP A 173 13.69 4.98 -14.00
CA ASP A 173 12.78 3.84 -14.14
C ASP A 173 11.55 4.05 -13.27
N ARG A 174 10.36 4.01 -13.88
CA ARG A 174 9.12 4.35 -13.21
C ARG A 174 8.54 3.13 -12.52
N ARG A 175 8.59 3.16 -11.20
CA ARG A 175 8.15 2.09 -10.31
C ARG A 175 6.90 2.51 -9.54
N LEU A 176 5.79 1.84 -9.78
CA LEU A 176 4.57 2.01 -9.02
C LEU A 176 4.68 1.28 -7.68
N ARG A 177 4.16 1.91 -6.64
CA ARG A 177 4.19 1.38 -5.27
C ARG A 177 2.80 1.26 -4.67
N CYS A 178 2.54 0.11 -4.06
CA CYS A 178 1.28 -0.13 -3.36
C CYS A 178 1.39 0.30 -1.89
N GLY A 179 0.55 1.25 -1.45
CA GLY A 179 0.47 1.65 -0.05
C GLY A 179 -0.24 0.66 0.88
N ALA A 180 -0.73 -0.48 0.36
CA ALA A 180 -1.40 -1.52 1.17
C ALA A 180 -0.51 -2.73 1.45
N CYS A 181 0.26 -3.18 0.45
CA CYS A 181 1.10 -4.40 0.56
C CYS A 181 2.59 -4.15 0.34
N SER A 182 3.00 -2.90 0.11
CA SER A 182 4.38 -2.48 -0.23
C SER A 182 4.94 -2.96 -1.58
N ALA A 183 4.16 -3.70 -2.37
CA ALA A 183 4.58 -4.20 -3.67
C ALA A 183 5.07 -3.10 -4.61
N ASP A 184 5.93 -3.53 -5.53
CA ASP A 184 6.73 -2.70 -6.41
C ASP A 184 6.72 -3.31 -7.81
N TRP A 185 6.24 -2.56 -8.80
CA TRP A 185 6.18 -3.03 -10.18
C TRP A 185 6.44 -1.88 -11.17
N PRO A 186 6.98 -2.18 -12.36
CA PRO A 186 7.22 -1.14 -13.35
C PRO A 186 5.90 -0.75 -14.03
N LEU A 187 5.83 0.49 -14.51
CA LEU A 187 4.85 0.88 -15.51
C LEU A 187 5.50 1.89 -16.45
N ALA A 188 5.35 1.66 -17.76
CA ALA A 188 5.95 2.50 -18.78
C ALA A 188 5.74 4.01 -18.53
N MET A 189 6.76 4.80 -18.89
CA MET A 189 6.60 6.26 -18.96
C MET A 189 5.49 6.60 -19.95
N LEU A 190 4.77 7.70 -19.68
CA LEU A 190 3.63 8.13 -20.51
C LEU A 190 2.51 7.06 -20.61
N HIS A 191 2.31 6.30 -19.54
CA HIS A 191 1.16 5.41 -19.34
C HIS A 191 0.45 5.80 -18.05
N CYS A 192 -0.81 6.22 -18.16
CA CYS A 192 -1.65 6.55 -17.00
C CYS A 192 -1.72 5.38 -16.02
N ALA A 193 -1.38 5.64 -14.75
CA ALA A 193 -1.41 4.64 -13.68
C ALA A 193 -2.83 4.19 -13.27
N PHE A 194 -3.88 4.60 -14.00
CA PHE A 194 -5.27 4.33 -13.65
C PHE A 194 -6.16 3.84 -14.80
N CYS A 195 -6.15 4.52 -15.94
CA CYS A 195 -7.08 4.26 -17.06
C CYS A 195 -6.42 3.79 -18.35
N ASP A 196 -5.12 3.50 -18.30
CA ASP A 196 -4.34 3.03 -19.45
C ASP A 196 -4.28 4.01 -20.65
N GLU A 197 -4.50 5.31 -20.41
CA GLU A 197 -4.23 6.36 -21.40
C GLU A 197 -2.73 6.40 -21.75
N LEU A 198 -2.43 6.47 -23.05
CA LEU A 198 -1.09 6.45 -23.65
C LEU A 198 -0.80 7.70 -24.49
N ASP A 199 -1.79 8.55 -24.75
CA ASP A 199 -1.59 9.83 -25.44
C ASP A 199 -0.85 10.81 -24.51
N HIS A 200 0.43 11.03 -24.78
CA HIS A 200 1.29 11.95 -24.04
C HIS A 200 0.73 13.38 -23.95
N LYS A 201 -0.15 13.80 -24.87
CA LYS A 201 -0.76 15.14 -24.82
C LYS A 201 -1.81 15.26 -23.72
N LYS A 202 -2.34 14.12 -23.25
CA LYS A 202 -3.31 14.04 -22.15
C LYS A 202 -2.67 13.65 -20.82
N LEU A 203 -1.35 13.41 -20.81
CA LEU A 203 -0.59 13.07 -19.63
C LEU A 203 0.27 14.27 -19.23
N GLY A 204 0.14 14.69 -17.99
CA GLY A 204 0.82 15.87 -17.47
C GLY A 204 1.63 15.58 -16.22
N SER A 205 2.40 16.58 -15.80
CA SER A 205 3.00 16.60 -14.48
C SER A 205 2.94 18.01 -13.89
N LEU A 206 2.79 18.08 -12.58
CA LEU A 206 2.78 19.34 -11.84
C LEU A 206 3.79 19.23 -10.69
N SER A 207 4.63 20.24 -10.52
CA SER A 207 5.60 20.34 -9.43
C SER A 207 5.50 21.71 -8.76
N VAL A 208 5.89 21.80 -7.50
CA VAL A 208 6.02 23.06 -6.78
C VAL A 208 7.45 23.57 -6.96
N ASP A 209 7.61 24.87 -7.26
CA ASP A 209 8.92 25.49 -7.42
C ASP A 209 9.67 25.55 -6.07
N GLY A 210 10.97 25.25 -6.09
CA GLY A 210 11.86 25.40 -4.93
C GLY A 210 12.42 24.10 -4.32
N GLU A 211 11.83 22.93 -4.57
CA GLU A 211 12.27 21.63 -4.00
C GLU A 211 13.04 20.74 -5.00
N GLY A 212 13.82 21.33 -5.90
CA GLY A 212 14.61 20.57 -6.88
C GLY A 212 13.81 19.63 -7.80
N GLN A 213 12.48 19.82 -7.88
CA GLN A 213 11.54 18.93 -8.57
C GLN A 213 11.65 17.46 -8.12
N LEU A 214 12.03 17.20 -6.87
CA LEU A 214 12.15 15.84 -6.34
C LEU A 214 10.78 15.18 -6.15
N ARG A 215 9.76 15.97 -5.79
CA ARG A 215 8.38 15.55 -5.59
C ARG A 215 7.48 16.25 -6.60
N TYR A 216 6.57 15.52 -7.20
CA TYR A 216 5.64 16.02 -8.23
C TYR A 216 4.38 15.16 -8.26
N ILE A 217 3.38 15.59 -9.02
CA ILE A 217 2.21 14.75 -9.35
C ILE A 217 2.18 14.50 -10.84
N GLU A 218 1.86 13.28 -11.23
CA GLU A 218 1.51 12.88 -12.59
C GLU A 218 -0.01 13.02 -12.75
N THR A 219 -0.48 13.59 -13.85
CA THR A 219 -1.92 13.82 -14.11
C THR A 219 -2.36 13.20 -15.41
N CYS A 220 -3.67 12.91 -15.52
CA CYS A 220 -4.28 12.40 -16.73
C CYS A 220 -5.58 13.17 -17.03
N GLU A 221 -5.70 13.73 -18.24
CA GLU A 221 -6.91 14.42 -18.68
C GLU A 221 -8.09 13.47 -18.95
N SER A 222 -7.81 12.23 -19.37
CA SER A 222 -8.87 11.27 -19.74
C SER A 222 -9.68 10.79 -18.55
N CYS A 223 -9.03 10.45 -17.43
CA CYS A 223 -9.71 10.00 -16.21
C CYS A 223 -9.74 11.04 -15.09
N ARG A 224 -9.10 12.21 -15.28
CA ARG A 224 -8.91 13.24 -14.25
C ARG A 224 -8.24 12.69 -12.97
N GLY A 225 -7.44 11.64 -13.14
CA GLY A 225 -6.65 11.02 -12.07
C GLY A 225 -5.32 11.75 -11.85
N TYR A 226 -4.82 11.73 -10.61
CA TYR A 226 -3.42 12.08 -10.31
C TYR A 226 -2.73 11.02 -9.46
N LEU A 227 -1.41 10.92 -9.60
CA LEU A 227 -0.54 10.08 -8.78
C LEU A 227 0.65 10.91 -8.31
N LYS A 228 0.90 10.94 -7.00
CA LYS A 228 2.13 11.52 -6.48
C LYS A 228 3.34 10.71 -6.93
N ALA A 229 4.43 11.40 -7.20
CA ALA A 229 5.66 10.80 -7.67
C ALA A 229 6.86 11.47 -7.01
N VAL A 230 7.90 10.66 -6.79
CA VAL A 230 9.16 11.10 -6.19
C VAL A 230 10.35 10.56 -6.98
N LYS A 231 11.38 11.38 -7.15
CA LYS A 231 12.66 10.95 -7.72
C LYS A 231 13.52 10.35 -6.61
N THR A 232 13.98 9.13 -6.80
CA THR A 232 14.80 8.41 -5.81
C THR A 232 15.99 7.74 -6.49
N PHE A 233 17.06 7.48 -5.75
CA PHE A 233 18.17 6.69 -6.26
C PHE A 233 17.86 5.19 -6.15
N ASP A 234 17.44 4.78 -4.95
CA ASP A 234 17.04 3.40 -4.63
C ASP A 234 15.56 3.31 -4.24
N ALA A 235 15.07 2.07 -4.11
CA ALA A 235 13.71 1.80 -3.65
C ALA A 235 13.49 2.28 -2.21
N LEU A 236 12.40 3.03 -2.01
CA LEU A 236 11.96 3.44 -0.69
C LEU A 236 11.46 2.23 0.12
N THR A 237 11.72 2.27 1.43
CA THR A 237 11.05 1.38 2.38
C THR A 237 9.56 1.71 2.44
N PHE A 238 8.73 0.74 2.84
CA PHE A 238 7.30 0.97 2.99
C PHE A 238 7.00 2.11 3.97
N ARG A 239 7.74 2.19 5.09
CA ARG A 239 7.61 3.26 6.07
C ARG A 239 7.89 4.62 5.44
N SER A 240 9.04 4.77 4.75
CA SER A 240 9.40 6.02 4.08
C SER A 240 8.37 6.43 3.04
N LEU A 241 7.81 5.46 2.32
CA LEU A 241 6.77 5.70 1.33
C LEU A 241 5.49 6.27 1.95
N MET A 242 5.04 5.73 3.07
CA MET A 242 3.86 6.24 3.76
C MET A 242 4.10 7.65 4.33
N LEU A 243 5.28 7.90 4.90
CA LEU A 243 5.64 9.24 5.36
C LEU A 243 5.68 10.25 4.21
N LEU A 244 6.17 9.84 3.03
CA LEU A 244 6.16 10.66 1.82
C LEU A 244 4.75 11.00 1.36
N ASP A 245 3.81 10.05 1.40
CA ASP A 245 2.43 10.37 1.03
C ASP A 245 1.86 11.43 1.99
N LEU A 246 2.05 11.28 3.30
CA LEU A 246 1.55 12.24 4.30
C LEU A 246 2.24 13.60 4.24
N SER A 247 3.56 13.65 4.12
CA SER A 247 4.28 14.93 4.11
C SER A 247 4.00 15.76 2.85
N THR A 248 3.42 15.15 1.82
CA THR A 248 3.14 15.77 0.53
C THR A 248 1.66 16.05 0.31
N ILE A 249 0.86 16.11 1.38
CA ILE A 249 -0.54 16.56 1.34
C ILE A 249 -0.76 17.87 0.57
N PRO A 250 0.13 18.88 0.62
CA PRO A 250 -0.01 20.08 -0.22
C PRO A 250 -0.13 19.77 -1.72
N LEU A 251 0.48 18.68 -2.21
CA LEU A 251 0.33 18.25 -3.60
C LEU A 251 -1.06 17.69 -3.90
N ASP A 252 -1.71 17.01 -2.95
CA ASP A 252 -3.09 16.55 -3.12
C ASP A 252 -4.04 17.75 -3.24
N LEU A 253 -3.83 18.81 -2.44
CA LEU A 253 -4.63 20.04 -2.50
C LEU A 253 -4.48 20.73 -3.86
N ILE A 254 -3.24 20.88 -4.36
CA ILE A 254 -2.98 21.46 -5.70
C ILE A 254 -3.66 20.63 -6.80
N ALA A 255 -3.63 19.31 -6.71
CA ALA A 255 -4.30 18.43 -7.65
C ALA A 255 -5.82 18.64 -7.60
N HIS A 256 -6.38 18.71 -6.40
CA HIS A 256 -7.81 18.89 -6.17
C HIS A 256 -8.32 20.23 -6.68
N GLU A 257 -7.62 21.34 -6.41
CA GLU A 257 -7.94 22.67 -6.93
C GLU A 257 -7.95 22.72 -8.47
N ARG A 258 -7.13 21.88 -9.11
CA ARG A 258 -7.09 21.73 -10.58
C ARG A 258 -8.09 20.72 -11.11
N GLY A 259 -8.95 20.17 -10.26
CA GLY A 259 -10.02 19.24 -10.61
C GLY A 259 -9.55 17.82 -10.91
N TYR A 260 -8.46 17.37 -10.29
CA TYR A 260 -8.03 15.97 -10.30
C TYR A 260 -8.36 15.29 -8.97
N ALA A 261 -8.54 13.97 -9.00
CA ALA A 261 -8.80 13.16 -7.81
C ALA A 261 -8.05 11.83 -7.88
N ARG A 262 -7.80 11.19 -6.73
CA ARG A 262 -7.38 9.79 -6.73
C ARG A 262 -8.61 8.91 -7.01
N PRO A 263 -8.53 7.93 -7.92
CA PRO A 263 -9.65 7.02 -8.14
C PRO A 263 -9.99 6.24 -6.87
N ALA A 264 -11.26 6.27 -6.45
CA ALA A 264 -11.72 5.56 -5.26
C ALA A 264 -11.70 4.03 -5.45
N ARG A 265 -12.07 3.55 -6.64
CA ARG A 265 -12.18 2.12 -6.91
C ARG A 265 -10.81 1.45 -7.06
N PRO A 266 -10.62 0.24 -6.51
CA PRO A 266 -9.41 -0.53 -6.77
C PRO A 266 -9.29 -0.86 -8.25
N GLY A 267 -8.08 -1.21 -8.70
CA GLY A 267 -7.90 -1.67 -10.07
C GLY A 267 -8.35 -3.11 -10.27
N TRP A 268 -8.33 -3.91 -9.20
CA TRP A 268 -8.89 -5.26 -9.13
C TRP A 268 -9.34 -5.55 -7.69
N ALA A 269 -10.56 -6.06 -7.50
CA ALA A 269 -11.04 -6.56 -6.23
C ALA A 269 -10.84 -8.08 -6.19
N PRO A 270 -9.83 -8.61 -5.47
CA PRO A 270 -9.52 -10.03 -5.52
C PRO A 270 -10.56 -10.86 -4.78
N HIS A 271 -10.87 -12.05 -5.29
CA HIS A 271 -11.63 -13.02 -4.53
C HIS A 271 -10.74 -13.67 -3.46
N VAL A 272 -11.13 -13.60 -2.18
CA VAL A 272 -10.38 -14.22 -1.08
C VAL A 272 -11.33 -15.06 -0.23
N GLU A 273 -11.00 -16.34 -0.05
CA GLU A 273 -11.82 -17.29 0.70
C GLU A 273 -11.27 -17.48 2.11
N LEU A 274 -12.15 -17.43 3.11
CA LEU A 274 -11.82 -17.90 4.44
C LEU A 274 -11.91 -19.42 4.47
N ALA A 275 -10.78 -20.07 4.73
CA ALA A 275 -10.75 -21.50 5.04
C ALA A 275 -11.19 -21.71 6.49
N ALA A 276 -11.98 -22.77 6.74
CA ALA A 276 -12.24 -23.21 8.09
C ALA A 276 -10.93 -23.71 8.73
N TRP A 277 -10.62 -23.27 9.94
CA TRP A 277 -9.55 -23.85 10.73
C TRP A 277 -9.85 -25.34 10.92
N PRO A 278 -8.96 -26.29 10.58
CA PRO A 278 -9.21 -27.68 10.91
C PRO A 278 -9.30 -27.78 12.42
N GLU A 279 -10.45 -28.22 12.95
CA GLU A 279 -10.64 -28.46 14.38
C GLU A 279 -9.40 -29.16 14.93
N ARG A 280 -8.82 -28.64 16.03
CA ARG A 280 -7.63 -29.20 16.69
C ARG A 280 -7.82 -30.71 16.86
N GLY A 281 -7.24 -31.51 15.96
CA GLY A 281 -7.55 -32.94 15.94
C GLY A 281 -7.00 -33.77 14.77
N THR A 282 -6.52 -33.16 13.67
CA THR A 282 -5.89 -33.93 12.59
C THR A 282 -4.65 -33.24 12.03
N MET A 283 -3.56 -33.33 12.79
CA MET A 283 -2.22 -33.36 12.19
C MET A 283 -1.87 -34.84 11.97
N PRO A 284 -1.46 -35.26 10.76
CA PRO A 284 -0.81 -36.56 10.57
C PRO A 284 0.55 -36.63 11.26
#